data_AF-A0A924DYN7-F1
#
_entry.id   AF-A0A924DYN7-F1
#
_cell.length_a   1.000
_cell.length_b   1.000
_cell.length_c   1.000
_cell.angle_alpha   90.00
_cell.angle_beta   90.00
_cell.angle_gamma   90.00
#
_symmetry.space_group_name_H-M   'P 1'
#
loop_
_entity.id
_entity.type
_entity.pdbx_description
1 polymer ?
#
loop_
_entity_poly.entity_id
_entity_poly.type
_entity_poly.pdbx_seq_one_letter_code
_entity_poly.pdbx_strand_id
1 'polypeptide(L)'
;MPDDTRPVVGIGIGPSLSFDWRLFDPFTVGASAGMTLFDGAGFNFNSSSFGVVRYDLRGMYLLRDGGATNVTISAVAGVWGDTSFLRQPVEGIPFGLEGGIALSYPFLPQLIARINFVAGYQFFSSPLGVNPGYFPPASGLELAYYPLPNLELTVGYNGQGDILGLRWHI
;
A
#
# COMPACT_ATOMS: atom_id res chain seq x y z
N MET A 1 7.43 -8.59 -20.52
CA MET A 1 6.45 -8.26 -19.46
C MET A 1 5.36 -7.40 -20.09
N PRO A 2 4.14 -7.34 -19.53
CA PRO A 2 3.09 -6.44 -20.02
C PRO A 2 3.62 -5.00 -20.09
N ASP A 3 3.04 -4.21 -20.99
CA ASP A 3 3.41 -2.81 -21.19
C ASP A 3 3.22 -2.02 -19.89
N ASP A 4 4.34 -1.60 -19.29
CA ASP A 4 4.43 -1.23 -17.87
C ASP A 4 3.92 0.21 -17.61
N THR A 5 3.45 0.89 -18.67
CA THR A 5 2.85 2.25 -18.62
C THR A 5 1.35 2.24 -18.35
N ARG A 6 0.73 1.06 -18.34
CA ARG A 6 -0.72 0.91 -18.18
C ARG A 6 -1.15 1.20 -16.75
N PRO A 7 -2.24 1.97 -16.55
CA PRO A 7 -2.85 2.09 -15.24
C PRO A 7 -3.27 0.73 -14.68
N VAL A 8 -3.14 0.59 -13.37
CA VAL A 8 -3.54 -0.62 -12.64
C VAL A 8 -4.65 -0.28 -11.67
N VAL A 9 -5.77 -0.98 -11.77
CA VAL A 9 -6.88 -0.88 -10.81
C VAL A 9 -6.93 -2.16 -9.99
N GLY A 10 -6.94 -2.03 -8.66
CA GLY A 10 -6.96 -3.15 -7.74
C GLY A 10 -8.15 -3.12 -6.79
N ILE A 11 -8.67 -4.30 -6.44
CA ILE A 11 -9.59 -4.48 -5.31
C ILE A 11 -9.08 -5.58 -4.37
N GLY A 12 -9.33 -5.43 -3.09
CA GLY A 12 -8.99 -6.42 -2.06
C GLY A 12 -10.20 -6.88 -1.25
N ILE A 13 -9.99 -7.91 -0.43
CA ILE A 13 -11.04 -8.48 0.43
C ILE A 13 -11.49 -7.54 1.56
N GLY A 14 -10.61 -6.64 2.00
CA GLY A 14 -10.88 -5.60 2.98
C GLY A 14 -11.34 -4.36 2.26
N PRO A 15 -12.63 -4.31 1.84
CA PRO A 15 -13.12 -3.56 0.70
C PRO A 15 -12.24 -2.36 0.37
N SER A 16 -11.37 -2.57 -0.60
CA SER A 16 -10.33 -1.63 -1.00
C SER A 16 -10.37 -1.39 -2.49
N LEU A 17 -9.89 -0.21 -2.88
CA LEU A 17 -9.69 0.20 -4.24
C LEU A 17 -8.31 0.85 -4.33
N SER A 18 -7.51 0.42 -5.29
CA SER A 18 -6.24 1.04 -5.62
C SER A 18 -6.20 1.45 -7.09
N PHE A 19 -5.47 2.52 -7.35
CA PHE A 19 -5.14 2.99 -8.69
C PHE A 19 -3.66 3.35 -8.72
N ASP A 20 -2.89 2.73 -9.60
CA ASP A 20 -1.48 3.04 -9.82
C ASP A 20 -1.26 3.42 -11.29
N TRP A 21 -0.44 4.43 -11.54
CA TRP A 21 -0.11 4.91 -12.87
C TRP A 21 1.36 5.28 -12.98
N ARG A 22 2.07 4.63 -13.91
CA ARG A 22 3.45 4.97 -14.26
C ARG A 22 3.46 6.25 -15.10
N LEU A 23 3.89 7.35 -14.50
CA LEU A 23 3.91 8.66 -15.16
C LEU A 23 5.02 8.75 -16.21
N PHE A 24 6.22 8.29 -15.85
CA PHE A 24 7.41 8.25 -16.70
C PHE A 24 8.43 7.33 -16.04
N ASP A 25 9.46 6.90 -16.76
CA ASP A 25 10.52 6.11 -16.15
C ASP A 25 11.47 7.03 -15.37
N PRO A 26 11.76 6.77 -14.08
CA PRO A 26 11.49 5.57 -13.26
C PRO A 26 10.37 5.73 -12.20
N PHE A 27 9.37 6.58 -12.44
CA PHE A 27 8.41 7.06 -11.44
C PHE A 27 6.95 6.63 -11.67
N THR A 28 6.33 6.11 -10.61
CA THR A 28 4.92 5.72 -10.55
C THR A 28 4.22 6.50 -9.45
N VAL A 29 2.98 6.90 -9.68
CA VAL A 29 2.10 7.44 -8.63
C VAL A 29 0.94 6.49 -8.40
N GLY A 30 0.49 6.42 -7.16
CA GLY A 30 -0.61 5.57 -6.77
C GLY A 30 -1.48 6.23 -5.73
N ALA A 31 -2.71 5.76 -5.66
CA ALA A 31 -3.66 6.09 -4.62
C ALA A 31 -4.39 4.81 -4.21
N SER A 32 -4.68 4.66 -2.92
CA SER A 32 -5.66 3.67 -2.48
C SER A 32 -6.57 4.20 -1.40
N ALA A 33 -7.72 3.56 -1.28
CA ALA A 33 -8.57 3.65 -0.11
C ALA A 33 -9.09 2.24 0.20
N GLY A 34 -9.13 1.87 1.47
CA GLY A 34 -9.59 0.55 1.88
C GLY A 34 -9.98 0.49 3.34
N MET A 35 -10.72 -0.54 3.70
CA MET A 35 -11.11 -0.77 5.08
C MET A 35 -10.12 -1.72 5.75
N THR A 36 -9.68 -1.35 6.95
CA THR A 36 -8.82 -2.22 7.77
C THR A 36 -9.61 -3.47 8.20
N LEU A 37 -9.18 -4.66 7.76
CA LEU A 37 -9.71 -5.95 8.23
C LEU A 37 -8.99 -6.46 9.47
N PHE A 38 -7.72 -6.06 9.67
CA PHE A 38 -6.87 -6.51 10.76
C PHE A 38 -6.42 -5.34 11.62
N ASP A 39 -6.76 -5.37 12.90
CA ASP A 39 -6.19 -4.47 13.90
C ASP A 39 -5.64 -5.29 15.08
N GLY A 40 -4.31 -5.25 15.26
CA GLY A 40 -3.57 -5.66 16.45
C GLY A 40 -3.60 -7.14 16.89
N ALA A 41 -4.64 -7.92 16.61
CA ALA A 41 -4.84 -9.25 17.24
C ALA A 41 -5.61 -10.29 16.42
N GLY A 42 -5.90 -10.05 15.13
CA GLY A 42 -6.54 -11.03 14.25
C GLY A 42 -7.72 -10.47 13.46
N PHE A 43 -8.46 -11.37 12.79
CA PHE A 43 -9.67 -11.04 12.04
C PHE A 43 -10.77 -10.64 13.02
N ASN A 44 -11.10 -9.35 13.12
CA ASN A 44 -12.08 -8.88 14.09
C ASN A 44 -13.08 -7.89 13.47
N PHE A 45 -14.18 -8.44 12.97
CA PHE A 45 -15.35 -7.70 12.48
C PHE A 45 -16.05 -6.85 13.56
N ASN A 46 -15.75 -7.09 14.84
CA ASN A 46 -16.31 -6.37 15.98
C ASN A 46 -15.32 -5.38 16.61
N SER A 47 -14.14 -5.15 16.02
CA SER A 47 -13.22 -4.14 16.52
C SER A 47 -13.78 -2.74 16.25
N SER A 48 -13.49 -1.78 17.14
CA SER A 48 -13.81 -0.36 16.95
C SER A 48 -13.19 0.26 15.69
N SER A 49 -12.23 -0.44 15.10
CA SER A 49 -11.48 -0.10 13.90
C SER A 49 -12.10 -0.66 12.62
N PHE A 50 -13.01 -1.65 12.72
CA PHE A 50 -13.81 -2.12 11.60
C PHE A 50 -14.71 -0.98 11.10
N GLY A 51 -14.59 -0.62 9.83
CA GLY A 51 -15.29 0.56 9.28
C GLY A 51 -14.44 1.83 9.20
N VAL A 52 -13.20 1.82 9.70
CA VAL A 52 -12.25 2.90 9.43
C VAL A 52 -11.68 2.69 8.03
N VAL A 53 -12.07 3.58 7.12
CA VAL A 53 -11.46 3.67 5.79
C VAL A 53 -10.12 4.38 5.97
N ARG A 54 -9.04 3.74 5.56
CA ARG A 54 -7.72 4.34 5.38
C ARG A 54 -7.52 4.67 3.91
N TYR A 55 -6.83 5.75 3.62
CA TYR A 55 -6.45 6.14 2.29
C TYR A 55 -4.99 6.55 2.24
N ASP A 56 -4.37 6.45 1.07
CA ASP A 56 -3.02 6.91 0.81
C ASP A 56 -2.88 7.50 -0.59
N LEU A 57 -1.91 8.39 -0.72
CA LEU A 57 -1.35 8.88 -1.97
C LEU A 57 0.15 8.65 -1.92
N ARG A 58 0.68 7.90 -2.88
CA ARG A 58 2.08 7.46 -2.88
C ARG A 58 2.77 7.72 -4.22
N GLY A 59 4.07 7.95 -4.14
CA GLY A 59 5.00 7.90 -5.25
C GLY A 59 5.97 6.74 -5.06
N MET A 60 6.30 6.06 -6.14
CA MET A 60 7.32 5.02 -6.18
C MET A 60 8.39 5.40 -7.19
N TYR A 61 9.65 5.29 -6.79
CA TYR A 61 10.80 5.54 -7.65
C TYR A 61 11.63 4.25 -7.78
N LEU A 62 11.78 3.74 -9.01
CA LEU A 62 12.59 2.56 -9.29
C LEU A 62 14.08 2.87 -9.07
N LEU A 63 14.63 2.30 -8.01
CA LEU A 63 16.05 2.44 -7.64
C LEU A 63 16.94 1.45 -8.41
N ARG A 64 16.39 0.25 -8.68
CA ARG A 64 17.10 -0.82 -9.37
C ARG A 64 16.12 -1.68 -10.15
N ASP A 65 16.39 -1.81 -11.45
CA ASP A 65 15.74 -2.79 -12.29
C ASP A 65 16.35 -4.19 -12.10
N GLY A 66 15.53 -5.23 -12.24
CA GLY A 66 15.84 -6.62 -11.94
C GLY A 66 17.09 -7.14 -12.64
N GLY A 67 17.27 -6.77 -13.92
CA GLY A 67 18.45 -7.11 -14.73
C GLY A 67 18.92 -8.55 -14.52
N ALA A 68 20.22 -8.73 -14.24
CA ALA A 68 20.83 -10.05 -14.01
C ALA A 68 20.40 -10.74 -12.70
N THR A 69 19.84 -9.99 -11.74
CA THR A 69 19.47 -10.52 -10.41
C THR A 69 18.00 -10.87 -10.28
N ASN A 70 17.16 -10.45 -11.24
CA ASN A 70 15.70 -10.49 -11.15
C ASN A 70 15.11 -9.77 -9.92
N VAL A 71 15.91 -9.01 -9.14
CA VAL A 71 15.42 -8.26 -7.98
C VAL A 71 15.22 -6.81 -8.37
N THR A 72 13.97 -6.38 -8.36
CA THR A 72 13.59 -4.98 -8.56
C THR A 72 13.46 -4.31 -7.20
N ILE A 73 13.99 -3.10 -7.05
CA ILE A 73 13.94 -2.33 -5.80
C ILE A 73 13.40 -0.93 -6.10
N SER A 74 12.42 -0.50 -5.33
CA SER A 74 11.83 0.84 -5.42
C SER A 74 11.82 1.54 -4.06
N ALA A 75 12.04 2.85 -4.07
CA ALA A 75 11.72 3.71 -2.94
C ALA A 75 10.22 4.04 -2.98
N VAL A 76 9.61 4.15 -1.81
CA VAL A 76 8.20 4.55 -1.65
C VAL A 76 8.17 5.79 -0.75
N ALA A 77 7.38 6.79 -1.12
CA ALA A 77 7.10 7.94 -0.28
C ALA A 77 5.67 8.44 -0.53
N GLY A 78 4.97 8.88 0.50
CA GLY A 78 3.57 9.23 0.37
C GLY A 78 3.00 9.93 1.57
N VAL A 79 1.68 10.09 1.52
CA VAL A 79 0.84 10.52 2.64
C VAL A 79 -0.28 9.53 2.82
N TRP A 80 -0.65 9.28 4.06
CA TRP A 80 -1.75 8.39 4.41
C TRP A 80 -2.66 9.07 5.43
N GLY A 81 -3.92 8.66 5.51
CA GLY A 81 -4.85 9.15 6.51
C GLY A 81 -5.97 8.15 6.73
N ASP A 82 -6.77 8.35 7.77
CA ASP A 82 -7.88 7.47 8.06
C ASP A 82 -9.13 8.24 8.46
N THR A 83 -10.29 7.73 8.13
CA THR A 83 -11.58 8.40 8.38
C THR A 83 -11.96 8.51 9.85
N SER A 84 -11.12 8.04 10.79
CA SER A 84 -11.41 8.19 12.22
C SER A 84 -11.39 9.66 12.67
N PHE A 85 -10.66 10.54 11.96
CA PHE A 85 -10.73 11.99 12.19
C PHE A 85 -12.12 12.59 11.95
N LEU A 86 -13.00 11.90 11.21
CA LEU A 86 -14.39 12.33 11.05
C LEU A 86 -15.24 12.01 12.28
N ARG A 87 -14.81 11.03 13.10
CA ARG A 87 -15.55 10.56 14.28
C ARG A 87 -15.09 11.25 15.56
N GLN A 88 -13.84 11.69 15.62
CA GLN A 88 -13.33 12.52 16.70
C GLN A 88 -12.65 13.73 16.07
N PRO A 89 -13.07 14.97 16.39
CA PRO A 89 -12.34 16.14 15.95
C PRO A 89 -10.95 16.11 16.59
N VAL A 90 -9.99 15.55 15.87
CA VAL A 90 -8.59 15.62 16.23
C VAL A 90 -8.13 17.03 15.84
N GLU A 91 -7.66 17.80 16.81
CA GLU A 91 -6.90 19.01 16.48
C GLU A 91 -5.61 18.55 15.77
N GLY A 92 -5.43 18.91 14.51
CA GLY A 92 -4.18 18.64 13.78
C GLY A 92 -4.34 18.22 12.32
N ILE A 93 -3.24 17.69 11.77
CA ILE A 93 -3.13 17.30 10.37
C ILE A 93 -3.77 15.90 10.21
N PRO A 94 -4.83 15.75 9.39
CA PRO A 94 -5.57 14.50 9.27
C PRO A 94 -4.84 13.42 8.44
N PHE A 95 -3.55 13.63 8.18
CA PHE A 95 -2.71 12.72 7.42
C PHE A 95 -1.32 12.60 8.05
N GLY A 96 -0.74 11.41 7.92
CA GLY A 96 0.66 11.14 8.17
C GLY A 96 1.46 11.13 6.87
N LEU A 97 2.77 11.22 7.00
CA LEU A 97 3.74 10.92 5.97
C LEU A 97 4.09 9.43 6.05
N GLU A 98 4.50 8.87 4.92
CA GLU A 98 5.05 7.52 4.86
C GLU A 98 6.27 7.45 3.93
N GLY A 99 7.18 6.54 4.24
CA GLY A 99 8.41 6.36 3.48
C GLY A 99 9.03 4.98 3.68
N GLY A 100 9.60 4.42 2.63
CA GLY A 100 10.09 3.06 2.68
C GLY A 100 10.71 2.50 1.41
N ILE A 101 10.81 1.18 1.38
CA ILE A 101 11.32 0.40 0.26
C ILE A 101 10.35 -0.72 -0.11
N ALA A 102 10.27 -1.01 -1.39
CA ALA A 102 9.57 -2.15 -1.94
C ALA A 102 10.53 -2.96 -2.81
N LEU A 103 10.41 -4.29 -2.73
CA LEU A 103 11.19 -5.22 -3.52
C LEU A 103 10.25 -6.20 -4.21
N SER A 104 10.59 -6.57 -5.43
CA SER A 104 9.91 -7.66 -6.14
C SER A 104 10.91 -8.63 -6.77
N TYR A 105 10.51 -9.90 -6.80
CA TYR A 105 11.30 -11.00 -7.33
C TYR A 105 10.40 -11.97 -8.12
N PRO A 106 10.54 -12.05 -9.46
CA PRO A 106 9.83 -13.01 -10.28
C PRO A 106 10.50 -14.39 -10.14
N PHE A 107 9.86 -15.30 -9.41
CA PHE A 107 10.28 -16.71 -9.36
C PHE A 107 10.03 -17.41 -10.69
N LEU A 108 8.90 -17.08 -11.33
CA LEU A 108 8.45 -17.60 -12.60
C LEU A 108 7.88 -16.44 -13.43
N PRO A 109 7.72 -16.58 -14.76
CA PRO A 109 7.14 -15.54 -15.60
C PRO A 109 5.75 -15.07 -15.14
N GLN A 110 5.02 -15.93 -14.42
CA GLN A 110 3.67 -15.65 -13.92
C GLN A 110 3.62 -15.49 -12.40
N LEU A 111 4.74 -15.64 -11.68
CA LEU A 111 4.74 -15.68 -10.22
C LEU A 111 5.81 -14.77 -9.64
N ILE A 112 5.38 -13.73 -8.92
CA ILE A 112 6.25 -12.68 -8.39
C ILE A 112 6.05 -12.57 -6.88
N ALA A 113 7.11 -12.73 -6.09
CA ALA A 113 7.09 -12.30 -4.69
C ALA A 113 7.31 -10.80 -4.59
N ARG A 114 6.63 -10.18 -3.64
CA ARG A 114 6.77 -8.77 -3.31
C ARG A 114 6.89 -8.63 -1.81
N ILE A 115 7.80 -7.76 -1.38
CA ILE A 115 7.96 -7.38 0.01
C ILE A 115 8.08 -5.87 0.09
N ASN A 116 7.42 -5.25 1.05
CA ASN A 116 7.54 -3.82 1.31
C ASN A 116 7.75 -3.56 2.80
N PHE A 117 8.45 -2.47 3.07
CA PHE A 117 8.67 -1.93 4.39
C PHE A 117 8.49 -0.41 4.31
N VAL A 118 7.34 0.08 4.77
CA VAL A 118 6.94 1.49 4.66
C VAL A 118 6.61 2.04 6.03
N ALA A 119 7.47 2.86 6.61
CA ALA A 119 7.26 3.46 7.92
C ALA A 119 6.33 4.67 7.82
N GLY A 120 5.38 4.78 8.75
CA GLY A 120 4.46 5.91 8.86
C GLY A 120 4.85 6.87 9.98
N TYR A 121 4.61 8.15 9.77
CA TYR A 121 4.86 9.22 10.75
C TYR A 121 3.76 10.27 10.69
N GLN A 122 3.15 10.62 11.82
CA GLN A 122 2.08 11.62 11.88
C GLN A 122 2.39 12.69 12.93
N PHE A 123 1.84 13.89 12.72
CA PHE A 123 1.83 14.96 13.70
C PHE A 123 0.44 15.08 14.31
N PHE A 124 0.33 14.81 15.61
CA PHE A 124 -0.89 15.07 16.36
C PHE A 124 -0.81 16.46 16.99
N SER A 125 -1.88 17.26 16.91
CA SER A 125 -1.95 18.43 17.80
C SER A 125 -2.57 18.00 19.11
N SER A 126 -2.01 18.52 20.19
CA SER A 126 -2.54 18.39 21.53
C SER A 126 -2.58 19.78 22.17
N PRO A 127 -3.35 19.97 23.25
CA PRO A 127 -3.30 21.20 24.03
C PRO A 127 -1.89 21.57 24.55
N LEU A 128 -0.95 20.61 24.54
CA LEU A 128 0.44 20.80 24.98
C LEU A 128 1.43 21.03 23.81
N GLY A 129 0.95 21.06 22.56
CA GLY A 129 1.77 21.25 21.36
C GLY A 129 1.64 20.12 20.33
N VAL A 130 2.52 20.14 19.33
CA VAL A 130 2.58 19.12 18.26
C VAL A 130 3.39 17.92 18.74
N ASN A 131 2.73 16.77 18.86
CA ASN A 131 3.35 15.51 19.27
C ASN A 131 3.59 14.60 18.05
N PRO A 132 4.83 14.16 17.83
CA PRO A 132 5.13 13.23 16.75
C PRO A 132 4.71 11.81 17.13
N GLY A 133 4.09 11.10 16.19
CA GLY A 133 3.70 9.69 16.31
C GLY A 133 4.35 8.85 15.24
N TYR A 134 5.07 7.81 15.65
CA TYR A 134 5.52 6.75 14.76
C TYR A 134 4.43 5.69 14.66
N PHE A 135 4.07 5.34 13.43
CA PHE A 135 3.13 4.27 13.17
C PHE A 135 3.89 3.01 12.76
N PRO A 136 3.39 1.83 13.15
CA PRO A 136 3.98 0.58 12.69
C PRO A 136 4.04 0.61 11.16
N PRO A 137 5.15 0.14 10.57
CA PRO A 137 5.30 0.22 9.14
C PRO A 137 4.17 -0.58 8.46
N ALA A 138 3.61 -0.01 7.40
CA ALA A 138 2.85 -0.75 6.41
C ALA A 138 3.84 -1.67 5.68
N SER A 139 4.22 -2.74 6.36
CA SER A 139 5.07 -3.79 5.83
C SER A 139 4.22 -4.93 5.32
N GLY A 140 4.72 -5.60 4.30
CA GLY A 140 3.97 -6.65 3.66
C GLY A 140 4.84 -7.67 2.95
N LEU A 141 4.30 -8.86 2.82
CA LEU A 141 4.80 -9.92 1.96
C LEU A 141 3.61 -10.45 1.16
N GLU A 142 3.72 -10.39 -0.17
CA GLU A 142 2.70 -10.83 -1.10
C GLU A 142 3.28 -11.71 -2.21
N LEU A 143 2.46 -12.60 -2.73
CA LEU A 143 2.70 -13.39 -3.92
C LEU A 143 1.69 -12.97 -4.98
N ALA A 144 2.17 -12.47 -6.11
CA ALA A 144 1.37 -12.10 -7.26
C ALA A 144 1.44 -13.20 -8.33
N TYR A 145 0.28 -13.63 -8.81
CA TYR A 145 0.10 -14.60 -9.88
C TYR A 145 -0.60 -13.96 -11.07
N TYR A 146 -0.06 -14.14 -12.27
CA TYR A 146 -0.61 -13.59 -13.52
C TYR A 146 -1.22 -14.71 -14.38
N PRO A 147 -2.50 -15.08 -14.15
CA PRO A 147 -3.18 -16.06 -15.00
C PRO A 147 -3.38 -15.55 -16.43
N LEU A 148 -3.45 -14.23 -16.64
CA LEU A 148 -3.57 -13.57 -17.93
C LEU A 148 -2.61 -12.37 -17.99
N PRO A 149 -2.21 -11.90 -19.19
CA PRO A 149 -1.28 -10.76 -19.32
C PRO A 149 -1.76 -9.45 -18.68
N ASN A 150 -3.06 -9.30 -18.45
CA ASN A 150 -3.68 -8.10 -17.90
C ASN A 150 -4.41 -8.34 -16.56
N LEU A 151 -4.27 -9.54 -15.98
CA LEU A 151 -4.93 -9.92 -14.74
C LEU A 151 -3.91 -10.42 -13.73
N GLU A 152 -3.94 -9.85 -12.53
CA GLU A 152 -3.09 -10.23 -11.41
C GLU A 152 -3.96 -10.67 -10.23
N LEU A 153 -3.62 -11.81 -9.65
CA LEU A 153 -4.16 -12.30 -8.39
C LEU A 153 -3.08 -12.19 -7.33
N THR A 154 -3.36 -11.56 -6.20
CA THR A 154 -2.41 -11.49 -5.08
C THR A 154 -2.90 -12.29 -3.89
N VAL A 155 -1.96 -12.93 -3.20
CA VAL A 155 -2.16 -13.51 -1.87
C VAL A 155 -1.01 -13.13 -0.97
N GLY A 156 -1.32 -12.66 0.24
CA GLY A 156 -0.32 -12.29 1.23
C GLY A 156 -0.79 -11.10 2.05
N TYR A 157 0.05 -10.59 2.93
CA TYR A 157 -0.33 -9.51 3.83
C TYR A 157 0.40 -8.26 3.41
N ASN A 158 -0.29 -7.15 3.16
CA ASN A 158 0.34 -5.86 2.88
C ASN A 158 -0.31 -4.73 3.67
N GLY A 159 0.47 -4.13 4.58
CA GLY A 159 -0.01 -3.03 5.40
C GLY A 159 -1.01 -3.48 6.45
N GLN A 160 -2.29 -3.14 6.26
CA GLN A 160 -3.34 -3.31 7.29
C GLN A 160 -4.60 -4.07 6.82
N GLY A 161 -4.71 -4.49 5.56
CA GLY A 161 -6.03 -4.83 5.03
C GLY A 161 -6.15 -6.12 4.28
N ASP A 162 -5.38 -6.29 3.21
CA ASP A 162 -5.75 -7.25 2.19
C ASP A 162 -4.91 -8.52 2.25
N ILE A 163 -5.60 -9.66 2.38
CA ILE A 163 -5.00 -10.99 2.23
C ILE A 163 -5.03 -11.44 0.78
N LEU A 164 -6.07 -11.02 0.05
CA LEU A 164 -6.29 -11.38 -1.35
C LEU A 164 -6.62 -10.11 -2.12
N GLY A 165 -6.04 -10.01 -3.31
CA GLY A 165 -6.27 -8.90 -4.22
C GLY A 165 -6.45 -9.37 -5.66
N LEU A 166 -7.15 -8.54 -6.42
CA LEU A 166 -7.40 -8.72 -7.84
C LEU A 166 -7.06 -7.40 -8.53
N ARG A 167 -6.13 -7.42 -9.49
CA ARG A 167 -5.71 -6.22 -10.22
C ARG A 167 -5.83 -6.40 -11.73
N TRP A 168 -6.21 -5.33 -12.40
CA TRP A 168 -6.30 -5.25 -13.86
C TRP A 168 -5.35 -4.20 -14.41
N HIS A 169 -4.61 -4.56 -15.45
CA HIS A 169 -3.75 -3.66 -16.20
C HIS A 169 -4.50 -3.19 -17.44
N ILE A 170 -4.82 -1.89 -17.48
CA ILE A 170 -5.71 -1.29 -18.50
C ILE A 170 -4.88 -0.64 -19.60
#